data_AF-A0ABD0VGH0-F1
#
_entry.id   AF-A0ABD0VGH0-F1
#
_cell.length_a   1.000
_cell.length_b   1.000
_cell.length_c   1.000
_cell.angle_alpha   90.00
_cell.angle_beta   90.00
_cell.angle_gamma   90.00
#
_symmetry.space_group_name_H-M   'P 1'
#
loop_
_entity.id
_entity.type
_entity.pdbx_description
1 polymer ?
#
loop_
_entity_poly.entity_id
_entity_poly.type
_entity_poly.pdbx_seq_one_letter_code
_entity_poly.pdbx_strand_id
1 'polypeptide(L)'
;MEEELRPSKRLSSLLLAEQTMQRFLADGAAFSTPVSRRSANYQPSLWDDCYIQSLPDGSLDATQVDLWENLKEEIRHLIDYDKQNDIVELLEIVDALCQLGISYHFESEIKNVLSFLASSSGSLRNRIKNNLHGSALLFRLLREYNIKGLLSLYEASFFTVEGVDDLDDAMDFTTKHLNNYLKEPLLINPQLDEQIRHALELPLHWRIRRLHTRWFIDFYEKQENMNPYLLDFAKLDFNIVQNIYKKEFKEISRWWSSIGLAGDEFNFARDRLMELYLWAVECTFEPHFWRCRKENTKLGFLLTIIDDIYDVYGSLEELVCFTKAVDEWKIPEIQPLPTCMQTTLRELFNTVNDIACAFSTEKGIDILPYLKRVWGDQCKSYLVEAIWYHTGHIPTLNEYLQNAWITITTPLLLTTSYCLSEELSIEALNSLEFHFDVTLYSSMITRLSNDLGTSTDELRRGDVPKSIQCYMNETNVSESAARDHIRHLIKKYWKLLNAEYNSDFRLEDSYKRYALNFPRMSQCLYQHGDGFGKANHDTKDRIIILLIKPIPLN
;
A
#
# COMPACT_ATOMS: atom_id res chain seq x y z
N MET A 1 9.85 -29.11 -11.77
CA MET A 1 11.00 -28.67 -10.94
C MET A 1 10.53 -27.45 -10.12
N GLU A 2 9.40 -27.59 -9.43
CA GLU A 2 8.56 -26.48 -8.95
C GLU A 2 8.02 -26.71 -7.52
N GLU A 3 8.41 -27.81 -6.87
CA GLU A 3 7.82 -28.22 -5.58
C GLU A 3 8.79 -28.22 -4.38
N GLU A 4 10.06 -27.84 -4.54
CA GLU A 4 11.05 -27.84 -3.43
C GLU A 4 11.39 -26.45 -2.85
N LEU A 5 10.75 -25.35 -3.28
CA LEU A 5 11.31 -24.00 -3.09
C LEU A 5 10.63 -23.08 -2.06
N ARG A 6 9.49 -23.43 -1.45
CA ARG A 6 8.70 -22.44 -0.69
C ARG A 6 9.27 -22.03 0.68
N PRO A 7 9.85 -22.92 1.52
CA PRO A 7 10.56 -22.50 2.75
C PRO A 7 11.96 -21.95 2.46
N SER A 8 12.60 -22.38 1.37
CA SER A 8 14.02 -22.13 1.10
C SER A 8 14.38 -20.67 0.83
N LYS A 9 13.45 -19.86 0.30
CA LYS A 9 13.73 -18.46 -0.11
C LYS A 9 13.77 -17.49 1.08
N ARG A 10 12.83 -17.58 2.03
CA ARG A 10 12.92 -16.81 3.30
C ARG A 10 14.16 -17.19 4.09
N LEU A 11 14.47 -18.49 4.12
CA LEU A 11 15.70 -19.00 4.70
C LEU A 11 16.93 -18.46 3.97
N SER A 12 16.92 -18.27 2.64
CA SER A 12 18.10 -17.79 1.91
C SER A 12 18.47 -16.32 2.20
N SER A 13 17.50 -15.41 2.37
CA SER A 13 17.76 -14.00 2.67
C SER A 13 18.20 -13.80 4.13
N LEU A 14 17.52 -14.49 5.07
CA LEU A 14 17.91 -14.48 6.48
C LEU A 14 19.25 -15.19 6.70
N LEU A 15 19.53 -16.28 5.96
CA LEU A 15 20.82 -16.96 5.97
C LEU A 15 21.92 -16.07 5.38
N LEU A 16 21.65 -15.29 4.32
CA LEU A 16 22.59 -14.31 3.81
C LEU A 16 22.88 -13.24 4.85
N ALA A 17 21.86 -12.76 5.57
CA ALA A 17 22.01 -11.80 6.65
C ALA A 17 22.87 -12.37 7.80
N GLU A 18 22.57 -13.59 8.24
CA GLU A 18 23.33 -14.29 9.26
C GLU A 18 24.77 -14.57 8.84
N GLN A 19 25.00 -15.01 7.60
CA GLN A 19 26.34 -15.25 7.06
C GLN A 19 27.15 -13.95 6.94
N THR A 20 26.53 -12.87 6.49
CA THR A 20 27.15 -11.55 6.38
C THR A 20 27.53 -11.01 7.75
N MET A 21 26.62 -11.13 8.72
CA MET A 21 26.87 -10.76 10.12
C MET A 21 27.97 -11.61 10.77
N GLN A 22 27.97 -12.93 10.56
CA GLN A 22 29.00 -13.82 11.09
C GLN A 22 30.38 -13.53 10.49
N ARG A 23 30.48 -13.25 9.18
CA ARG A 23 31.74 -12.84 8.55
C ARG A 23 32.26 -11.54 9.13
N PHE A 24 31.39 -10.53 9.24
CA PHE A 24 31.76 -9.23 9.81
C PHE A 24 32.26 -9.34 11.26
N LEU A 25 31.56 -10.11 12.11
CA LEU A 25 31.97 -10.33 13.50
C LEU A 25 33.29 -11.14 13.62
N ALA A 26 33.56 -12.04 12.66
CA ALA A 26 34.79 -12.84 12.64
C ALA A 26 36.04 -12.03 12.23
N ASP A 27 35.87 -10.98 11.43
CA ASP A 27 36.99 -10.16 10.90
C ASP A 27 37.57 -9.16 11.93
N GLY A 28 37.04 -9.12 13.16
CA GLY A 28 37.70 -8.47 14.30
C GLY A 28 37.97 -6.97 14.13
N ALA A 29 37.05 -6.23 13.51
CA ALA A 29 37.17 -4.78 13.33
C ALA A 29 37.42 -4.09 14.68
N ALA A 30 38.53 -3.36 14.77
CA ALA A 30 38.97 -2.70 15.99
C ALA A 30 38.07 -1.51 16.32
N PHE A 31 37.40 -1.59 17.47
CA PHE A 31 36.61 -0.53 18.09
C PHE A 31 37.49 0.65 18.49
N SER A 32 37.44 1.78 17.77
CA SER A 32 37.66 3.13 18.34
C SER A 32 37.74 4.22 17.26
N THR A 33 36.88 5.23 17.38
CA THR A 33 37.10 6.67 17.03
C THR A 33 35.81 7.43 17.41
N PRO A 34 35.80 8.77 17.50
CA PRO A 34 34.56 9.51 17.77
C PRO A 34 33.56 9.25 16.65
N VAL A 35 32.36 8.77 17.00
CA VAL A 35 31.30 8.48 16.02
C VAL A 35 30.81 9.80 15.42
N SER A 36 31.23 10.09 14.18
CA SER A 36 30.66 11.19 13.40
C SER A 36 29.25 10.82 12.95
N ARG A 37 28.23 11.39 13.61
CA ARG A 37 26.83 11.17 13.26
C ARG A 37 26.50 11.84 11.93
N ARG A 38 25.94 11.08 10.99
CA ARG A 38 25.33 11.66 9.79
C ARG A 38 23.95 12.22 10.17
N SER A 39 23.48 13.17 9.37
CA SER A 39 22.11 13.65 9.42
C SER A 39 21.63 13.83 7.98
N ALA A 40 20.40 13.39 7.71
CA ALA A 40 19.75 13.60 6.44
C ALA A 40 19.07 14.98 6.33
N ASN A 41 19.14 15.81 7.38
CA ASN A 41 18.54 17.15 7.44
C ASN A 41 17.04 17.14 7.11
N TYR A 42 16.30 16.19 7.69
CA TYR A 42 14.87 16.08 7.48
C TYR A 42 14.12 17.34 7.91
N GLN A 43 13.10 17.67 7.13
CA GLN A 43 12.20 18.76 7.48
C GLN A 43 11.25 18.31 8.60
N PRO A 44 10.85 19.22 9.51
CA PRO A 44 9.84 18.91 10.53
C PRO A 44 8.49 18.54 9.89
N SER A 45 7.63 17.90 10.67
CA SER A 45 6.23 17.66 10.28
C SER A 45 5.52 18.97 9.93
N LEU A 46 4.63 18.93 8.94
CA LEU A 46 3.73 20.06 8.63
C LEU A 46 2.54 20.15 9.58
N TRP A 47 2.33 19.11 10.40
CA TRP A 47 1.12 18.92 11.20
C TRP A 47 1.50 18.93 12.67
N ASP A 48 1.25 20.06 13.35
CA ASP A 48 1.50 20.17 14.78
C ASP A 48 0.38 19.49 15.60
N ASP A 49 0.73 18.96 16.78
CA ASP A 49 -0.24 18.27 17.64
C ASP A 49 -1.39 19.19 18.05
N CYS A 50 -1.15 20.49 18.30
CA CYS A 50 -2.22 21.43 18.64
C CYS A 50 -3.25 21.55 17.51
N TYR A 51 -2.81 21.64 16.25
CA TYR A 51 -3.67 21.62 15.09
C TYR A 51 -4.46 20.31 15.00
N ILE A 52 -3.80 19.16 15.17
CA ILE A 52 -4.44 17.84 15.13
C ILE A 52 -5.54 17.73 16.20
N GLN A 53 -5.24 18.11 17.44
CA GLN A 53 -6.22 18.10 18.53
C GLN A 53 -7.38 19.08 18.29
N SER A 54 -7.15 20.18 17.55
CA SER A 54 -8.17 21.19 17.22
C SER A 54 -9.14 20.78 16.12
N LEU A 55 -8.86 19.72 15.35
CA LEU A 55 -9.74 19.26 14.27
C LEU A 55 -11.16 18.97 14.81
N PRO A 56 -12.23 19.29 14.07
CA PRO A 56 -13.59 19.09 14.57
C PRO A 56 -13.93 17.60 14.69
N ASP A 57 -14.53 17.21 15.81
CA ASP A 57 -15.14 15.89 16.00
C ASP A 57 -16.50 15.89 15.28
N GLY A 58 -16.50 15.62 13.97
CA GLY A 58 -17.72 15.65 13.16
C GLY A 58 -18.62 14.45 13.44
N SER A 59 -19.47 14.52 14.46
CA SER A 59 -20.57 13.58 14.64
C SER A 59 -21.73 13.94 13.71
N LEU A 60 -22.39 12.93 13.15
CA LEU A 60 -23.68 13.14 12.50
C LEU A 60 -24.70 13.67 13.50
N ASP A 61 -25.53 14.61 13.08
CA ASP A 61 -26.77 14.89 13.79
C ASP A 61 -27.87 13.86 13.45
N ALA A 62 -28.96 13.84 14.21
CA ALA A 62 -30.05 12.89 14.03
C ALA A 62 -30.65 12.93 12.61
N THR A 63 -30.71 14.12 11.99
CA THR A 63 -31.28 14.27 10.64
C THR A 63 -30.37 13.68 9.57
N GLN A 64 -29.05 13.77 9.75
CA GLN A 64 -28.08 13.17 8.86
C GLN A 64 -28.04 11.64 8.99
N VAL A 65 -28.26 11.10 10.20
CA VAL A 65 -28.41 9.65 10.40
C VAL A 65 -29.65 9.13 9.68
N ASP A 66 -30.80 9.79 9.86
CA ASP A 66 -32.04 9.40 9.18
C ASP A 66 -31.89 9.47 7.64
N LEU A 67 -31.24 10.52 7.13
CA LEU A 67 -30.95 10.64 5.70
C LEU A 67 -30.05 9.51 5.20
N TRP A 68 -29.00 9.17 5.95
CA TRP A 68 -28.07 8.09 5.59
C TRP A 68 -28.77 6.74 5.48
N GLU A 69 -29.62 6.40 6.46
CA GLU A 69 -30.39 5.14 6.43
C GLU A 69 -31.38 5.11 5.25
N ASN A 70 -32.10 6.20 5.00
CA ASN A 70 -33.04 6.28 3.88
C ASN A 70 -32.32 6.12 2.53
N LEU A 71 -31.21 6.82 2.32
CA LEU A 71 -30.39 6.70 1.11
C LEU A 71 -29.86 5.28 0.92
N LYS A 72 -29.46 4.61 2.01
CA LYS A 72 -28.98 3.23 1.97
C LYS A 72 -30.06 2.27 1.47
N GLU A 73 -31.31 2.41 1.93
CA GLU A 73 -32.42 1.58 1.44
C GLU A 73 -32.78 1.86 -0.03
N GLU A 74 -32.78 3.13 -0.45
CA GLU A 74 -33.01 3.48 -1.86
C GLU A 74 -31.96 2.84 -2.77
N ILE A 75 -30.68 2.83 -2.35
CA ILE A 75 -29.61 2.17 -3.11
C ILE A 75 -29.82 0.65 -3.16
N ARG A 76 -30.28 0.02 -2.08
CA ARG A 76 -30.62 -1.42 -2.11
C ARG A 76 -31.69 -1.73 -3.15
N HIS A 77 -32.67 -0.85 -3.33
CA HIS A 77 -33.68 -1.00 -4.37
C HIS A 77 -33.12 -0.84 -5.78
N LEU A 78 -32.10 0.02 -5.98
CA LEU A 78 -31.44 0.22 -7.28
C LEU A 78 -30.60 -0.97 -7.74
N ILE A 79 -30.00 -1.74 -6.81
CA ILE A 79 -29.17 -2.91 -7.14
C ILE A 79 -29.92 -4.25 -7.10
N ASP A 80 -31.25 -4.19 -6.93
CA ASP A 80 -32.12 -5.36 -6.90
C ASP A 80 -32.27 -5.95 -8.31
N TYR A 81 -31.50 -7.02 -8.58
CA TYR A 81 -31.48 -7.67 -9.90
C TYR A 81 -32.81 -8.33 -10.28
N ASP A 82 -33.71 -8.59 -9.32
CA ASP A 82 -35.06 -9.10 -9.62
C ASP A 82 -35.98 -8.00 -10.19
N LYS A 83 -35.61 -6.72 -10.00
CA LYS A 83 -36.35 -5.55 -10.50
C LYS A 83 -35.68 -4.87 -11.70
N GLN A 84 -34.35 -5.00 -11.81
CA GLN A 84 -33.56 -4.41 -12.89
C GLN A 84 -33.50 -5.36 -14.10
N ASN A 85 -34.13 -4.99 -15.23
CA ASN A 85 -34.12 -5.82 -16.44
C ASN A 85 -32.90 -5.59 -17.36
N ASP A 86 -32.12 -4.53 -17.12
CA ASP A 86 -30.92 -4.21 -17.89
C ASP A 86 -29.65 -4.58 -17.11
N ILE A 87 -28.93 -5.59 -17.63
CA ILE A 87 -27.66 -6.08 -17.07
C ILE A 87 -26.56 -5.03 -17.15
N VAL A 88 -26.54 -4.22 -18.21
CA VAL A 88 -25.51 -3.19 -18.41
C VAL A 88 -25.70 -2.08 -17.38
N GLU A 89 -26.93 -1.61 -17.21
CA GLU A 89 -27.26 -0.60 -16.19
C GLU A 89 -26.94 -1.11 -14.78
N LEU A 90 -27.22 -2.37 -14.47
CA LEU A 90 -26.88 -2.97 -13.18
C LEU A 90 -25.36 -3.02 -12.94
N LEU A 91 -24.57 -3.33 -13.97
CA LEU A 91 -23.10 -3.29 -13.89
C LEU A 91 -22.58 -1.86 -13.73
N GLU A 92 -23.17 -0.88 -14.41
CA GLU A 92 -22.82 0.54 -14.25
C GLU A 92 -23.13 1.05 -12.83
N ILE A 93 -24.24 0.63 -12.22
CA ILE A 93 -24.56 0.96 -10.82
C ILE A 93 -23.55 0.30 -9.86
N VAL A 94 -23.22 -0.98 -10.05
CA VAL A 94 -22.23 -1.69 -9.22
C VAL A 94 -20.83 -1.05 -9.36
N ASP A 95 -20.44 -0.67 -10.57
CA ASP A 95 -19.19 0.03 -10.83
C ASP A 95 -19.18 1.42 -10.16
N ALA A 96 -20.27 2.17 -10.28
CA ALA A 96 -20.43 3.46 -9.61
C ALA A 96 -20.36 3.32 -8.08
N LEU A 97 -21.00 2.32 -7.46
CA LEU A 97 -20.87 2.02 -6.03
C LEU A 97 -19.42 1.75 -5.63
N CYS A 98 -18.70 1.02 -6.48
CA CYS A 98 -17.30 0.68 -6.24
C CYS A 98 -16.38 1.90 -6.30
N GLN A 99 -16.54 2.74 -7.33
CA GLN A 99 -15.74 3.94 -7.56
C GLN A 99 -16.11 5.09 -6.60
N LEU A 100 -17.38 5.18 -6.17
CA LEU A 100 -17.84 6.10 -5.10
C LEU A 100 -17.44 5.64 -3.70
N GLY A 101 -16.77 4.48 -3.59
CA GLY A 101 -16.22 3.99 -2.32
C GLY A 101 -17.26 3.60 -1.28
N ILE A 102 -18.51 3.33 -1.71
CA ILE A 102 -19.66 2.97 -0.85
C ILE A 102 -20.07 1.50 -0.99
N SER A 103 -19.40 0.73 -1.87
CA SER A 103 -19.70 -0.69 -2.10
C SER A 103 -19.60 -1.57 -0.86
N TYR A 104 -18.78 -1.19 0.14
CA TYR A 104 -18.58 -1.98 1.35
C TYR A 104 -19.85 -2.05 2.24
N HIS A 105 -20.85 -1.21 1.97
CA HIS A 105 -22.18 -1.30 2.58
C HIS A 105 -23.11 -2.34 1.93
N PHE A 106 -22.75 -2.83 0.75
CA PHE A 106 -23.59 -3.64 -0.13
C PHE A 106 -22.87 -4.89 -0.65
N GLU A 107 -21.85 -5.39 0.06
CA GLU A 107 -21.00 -6.49 -0.42
C GLU A 107 -21.79 -7.76 -0.74
N SER A 108 -22.82 -8.06 0.07
CA SER A 108 -23.67 -9.23 -0.11
C SER A 108 -24.53 -9.12 -1.37
N GLU A 109 -25.12 -7.94 -1.60
CA GLU A 109 -25.95 -7.61 -2.73
C GLU A 109 -25.13 -7.62 -4.02
N ILE A 110 -23.96 -6.98 -4.02
CA ILE A 110 -23.02 -6.99 -5.14
C ILE A 110 -22.59 -8.42 -5.48
N LYS A 111 -22.25 -9.25 -4.48
CA LYS A 111 -21.88 -10.64 -4.71
C LYS A 111 -23.01 -11.45 -5.35
N ASN A 112 -24.26 -11.22 -4.92
CA ASN A 112 -25.43 -11.88 -5.50
C ASN A 112 -25.64 -11.47 -6.96
N VAL A 113 -25.55 -10.17 -7.27
CA VAL A 113 -25.60 -9.63 -8.63
C VAL A 113 -24.53 -10.27 -9.52
N LEU A 114 -23.27 -10.25 -9.09
CA LEU A 114 -22.16 -10.81 -9.87
C LEU A 114 -22.30 -12.33 -10.07
N SER A 115 -22.79 -13.06 -9.07
CA SER A 115 -23.04 -14.51 -9.17
C SER A 115 -24.16 -14.83 -10.16
N PHE A 116 -25.24 -14.06 -10.11
CA PHE A 116 -26.35 -14.15 -11.07
C PHE A 116 -25.86 -13.90 -12.51
N LEU A 117 -25.08 -12.84 -12.72
CA LEU A 117 -24.52 -12.50 -14.03
C LEU A 117 -23.54 -13.57 -14.54
N ALA A 118 -22.68 -14.09 -13.67
CA ALA A 118 -21.74 -15.16 -14.02
C ALA A 118 -22.49 -16.41 -14.53
N SER A 119 -23.56 -16.80 -13.84
CA SER A 119 -24.41 -17.95 -14.23
C SER A 119 -25.18 -17.72 -15.54
N SER A 120 -25.52 -16.46 -15.86
CA SER A 120 -26.27 -16.07 -17.07
C SER A 120 -25.36 -15.83 -18.31
N SER A 121 -24.07 -15.55 -18.11
CA SER A 121 -23.13 -15.13 -19.17
C SER A 121 -22.73 -16.20 -20.19
N GLY A 122 -22.99 -17.48 -19.90
CA GLY A 122 -22.62 -18.62 -20.76
C GLY A 122 -23.24 -18.55 -22.17
N SER A 123 -24.36 -17.85 -22.33
CA SER A 123 -25.07 -17.68 -23.61
C SER A 123 -24.40 -16.66 -24.55
N LEU A 124 -23.81 -15.58 -24.02
CA LEU A 124 -23.28 -14.47 -24.82
C LEU A 124 -21.83 -14.74 -25.28
N ARG A 125 -20.99 -15.27 -24.37
CA ARG A 125 -19.59 -15.64 -24.66
C ARG A 125 -19.47 -16.66 -25.79
N ASN A 126 -20.37 -17.65 -25.83
CA ASN A 126 -20.39 -18.70 -26.84
C ASN A 126 -20.92 -18.22 -28.22
N ARG A 127 -21.72 -17.15 -28.27
CA ARG A 127 -22.23 -16.59 -29.53
C ARG A 127 -21.23 -15.68 -30.23
N ILE A 128 -20.46 -14.90 -29.47
CA ILE A 128 -19.46 -13.96 -30.03
C ILE A 128 -18.17 -14.70 -30.39
N LYS A 129 -17.66 -15.59 -29.52
CA LYS A 129 -16.37 -16.27 -29.71
C LYS A 129 -16.33 -17.20 -30.93
N ASN A 130 -17.47 -17.75 -31.35
CA ASN A 130 -17.57 -18.70 -32.46
C ASN A 130 -17.86 -18.05 -33.83
N ASN A 131 -17.82 -16.72 -33.92
CA ASN A 131 -18.09 -16.00 -35.17
C ASN A 131 -16.97 -15.00 -35.46
N LEU A 132 -16.07 -15.36 -36.39
CA LEU A 132 -14.96 -14.50 -36.82
C LEU A 132 -15.45 -13.12 -37.32
N HIS A 133 -16.58 -13.07 -38.02
CA HIS A 133 -17.19 -11.82 -38.44
C HIS A 133 -17.76 -11.02 -37.26
N GLY A 134 -18.36 -11.69 -36.26
CA GLY A 134 -18.85 -11.07 -35.03
C GLY A 134 -17.72 -10.46 -34.19
N SER A 135 -16.61 -11.18 -34.02
CA SER A 135 -15.40 -10.68 -33.35
C SER A 135 -14.75 -9.52 -34.11
N ALA A 136 -14.62 -9.63 -35.44
CA ALA A 136 -14.07 -8.56 -36.28
C ALA A 136 -14.97 -7.31 -36.33
N LEU A 137 -16.30 -7.51 -36.31
CA LEU A 137 -17.28 -6.43 -36.27
C LEU A 137 -17.29 -5.73 -34.92
N LEU A 138 -17.28 -6.47 -33.81
CA LEU A 138 -17.15 -5.91 -32.45
C LEU A 138 -15.84 -5.12 -32.32
N PHE A 139 -14.73 -5.68 -32.80
CA PHE A 139 -13.43 -5.01 -32.85
C PHE A 139 -13.47 -3.70 -33.66
N ARG A 140 -14.08 -3.71 -34.86
CA ARG A 140 -14.26 -2.51 -35.67
C ARG A 140 -15.16 -1.47 -34.98
N LEU A 141 -16.26 -1.89 -34.36
CA LEU A 141 -17.22 -0.99 -33.70
C LEU A 141 -16.67 -0.38 -32.41
N LEU A 142 -15.93 -1.15 -31.60
CA LEU A 142 -15.18 -0.61 -30.45
C LEU A 142 -14.17 0.45 -30.90
N ARG A 143 -13.48 0.17 -32.02
CA ARG A 143 -12.48 1.08 -32.62
C ARG A 143 -13.08 2.35 -33.22
N GLU A 144 -14.24 2.26 -33.89
CA GLU A 144 -14.81 3.39 -34.64
C GLU A 144 -15.81 4.23 -33.83
N TYR A 145 -16.48 3.66 -32.81
CA TYR A 145 -17.64 4.31 -32.18
C TYR A 145 -17.76 4.16 -30.66
N ASN A 146 -16.88 3.42 -29.96
CA ASN A 146 -17.01 3.20 -28.51
C ASN A 146 -15.69 3.32 -27.74
N ILE A 147 -15.23 4.56 -27.59
CA ILE A 147 -14.05 4.92 -26.77
C ILE A 147 -14.23 4.51 -25.31
N LYS A 148 -15.46 4.56 -24.77
CA LYS A 148 -15.77 4.06 -23.42
C LYS A 148 -15.44 2.57 -23.29
N GLY A 149 -15.80 1.77 -24.29
CA GLY A 149 -15.45 0.34 -24.34
C GLY A 149 -13.94 0.08 -24.44
N LEU A 150 -13.18 0.93 -25.14
CA LEU A 150 -11.71 0.85 -25.15
C LEU A 150 -11.10 1.18 -23.79
N LEU A 151 -11.66 2.17 -23.09
CA LEU A 151 -11.25 2.51 -21.73
C LEU A 151 -11.54 1.35 -20.76
N SER A 152 -12.73 0.73 -20.84
CA SER A 152 -13.05 -0.45 -20.03
C SER A 152 -12.11 -1.63 -20.33
N LEU A 153 -11.73 -1.85 -21.59
CA LEU A 153 -10.77 -2.90 -21.96
C LEU A 153 -9.36 -2.57 -21.45
N TYR A 154 -8.95 -1.30 -21.49
CA TYR A 154 -7.68 -0.84 -20.90
C TYR A 154 -7.64 -1.18 -19.41
N GLU A 155 -8.66 -0.78 -18.64
CA GLU A 155 -8.70 -1.06 -17.20
C GLU A 155 -8.73 -2.56 -16.90
N ALA A 156 -9.51 -3.33 -17.66
CA ALA A 156 -9.57 -4.78 -17.52
C ALA A 156 -8.22 -5.47 -17.81
N SER A 157 -7.40 -4.92 -18.72
CA SER A 157 -6.11 -5.51 -19.09
C SER A 157 -5.10 -5.58 -17.94
N PHE A 158 -5.23 -4.71 -16.92
CA PHE A 158 -4.35 -4.72 -15.74
C PHE A 158 -4.64 -5.83 -14.74
N PHE A 159 -5.73 -6.57 -14.91
CA PHE A 159 -6.01 -7.81 -14.18
C PHE A 159 -5.30 -9.03 -14.77
N THR A 160 -4.44 -8.84 -15.78
CA THR A 160 -3.66 -9.91 -16.40
C THR A 160 -2.77 -10.66 -15.39
N VAL A 161 -2.48 -11.92 -15.70
CA VAL A 161 -1.65 -12.85 -14.93
C VAL A 161 -0.54 -13.40 -15.82
N GLU A 162 0.50 -14.00 -15.23
CA GLU A 162 1.63 -14.51 -16.02
C GLU A 162 1.18 -15.61 -17.00
N GLY A 163 1.66 -15.53 -18.25
CA GLY A 163 1.31 -16.49 -19.32
C GLY A 163 0.02 -16.18 -20.10
N VAL A 164 -0.59 -15.00 -19.92
CA VAL A 164 -1.78 -14.56 -20.67
C VAL A 164 -1.44 -13.41 -21.62
N ASP A 165 -0.91 -13.76 -22.80
CA ASP A 165 -0.44 -12.79 -23.81
C ASP A 165 -1.57 -11.90 -24.37
N ASP A 166 -2.80 -12.42 -24.47
CA ASP A 166 -3.96 -11.69 -25.03
C ASP A 166 -4.25 -10.37 -24.30
N LEU A 167 -4.10 -10.32 -22.97
CA LEU A 167 -4.36 -9.12 -22.19
C LEU A 167 -3.21 -8.12 -22.25
N ASP A 168 -1.98 -8.59 -22.46
CA ASP A 168 -0.83 -7.70 -22.73
C ASP A 168 -0.99 -6.99 -24.07
N ASP A 169 -1.37 -7.74 -25.11
CA ASP A 169 -1.68 -7.18 -26.42
C ASP A 169 -2.86 -6.19 -26.34
N ALA A 170 -3.88 -6.50 -25.55
CA ALA A 170 -5.01 -5.60 -25.31
C ALA A 170 -4.58 -4.32 -24.58
N MET A 171 -3.69 -4.41 -23.59
CA MET A 171 -3.13 -3.25 -22.88
C MET A 171 -2.38 -2.33 -23.84
N ASP A 172 -1.48 -2.87 -24.66
CA ASP A 172 -0.70 -2.10 -25.63
C ASP A 172 -1.59 -1.48 -26.71
N PHE A 173 -2.54 -2.25 -27.23
CA PHE A 173 -3.53 -1.80 -28.20
C PHE A 173 -4.35 -0.63 -27.66
N THR A 174 -4.99 -0.80 -26.51
CA THR A 174 -5.86 0.23 -25.91
C THR A 174 -5.07 1.47 -25.52
N THR A 175 -3.88 1.31 -24.92
CA THR A 175 -2.99 2.44 -24.58
C THR A 175 -2.69 3.31 -25.80
N LYS A 176 -2.33 2.69 -26.94
CA LYS A 176 -2.05 3.42 -28.18
C LYS A 176 -3.28 4.17 -28.69
N HIS A 177 -4.44 3.52 -28.68
CA HIS A 177 -5.68 4.11 -29.20
C HIS A 177 -6.21 5.25 -28.32
N LEU A 178 -6.18 5.08 -27.01
CA LEU A 178 -6.56 6.14 -26.05
C LEU A 178 -5.63 7.36 -26.17
N ASN A 179 -4.32 7.15 -26.29
CA ASN A 179 -3.37 8.23 -26.53
C ASN A 179 -3.60 8.97 -27.86
N ASN A 180 -4.04 8.27 -28.91
CA ASN A 180 -4.38 8.90 -30.17
C ASN A 180 -5.68 9.71 -30.06
N TYR A 181 -6.68 9.21 -29.34
CA TYR A 181 -7.92 9.94 -29.06
C TYR A 181 -7.63 11.29 -28.37
N LEU A 182 -6.74 11.30 -27.37
CA LEU A 182 -6.32 12.52 -26.67
C LEU A 182 -5.59 13.56 -27.56
N LYS A 183 -5.15 13.18 -28.77
CA LYS A 183 -4.48 14.06 -29.73
C LYS A 183 -5.43 14.69 -30.76
N GLU A 184 -6.70 14.30 -30.78
CA GLU A 184 -7.69 14.77 -31.76
C GLU A 184 -8.73 15.71 -31.11
N PRO A 185 -8.51 17.04 -31.08
CA PRO A 185 -9.28 17.96 -30.24
C PRO A 185 -10.76 18.13 -30.64
N LEU A 186 -11.11 17.74 -31.87
CA LEU A 186 -12.43 18.01 -32.48
C LEU A 186 -13.51 16.99 -32.12
N LEU A 187 -13.17 15.89 -31.42
CA LEU A 187 -14.08 14.78 -31.05
C LEU A 187 -14.20 14.58 -29.53
N ILE A 188 -13.71 15.52 -28.74
CA ILE A 188 -13.48 15.33 -27.31
C ILE A 188 -14.74 15.71 -26.51
N ASN A 189 -15.40 14.71 -25.93
CA ASN A 189 -16.23 14.92 -24.76
C ASN A 189 -15.28 15.24 -23.58
N PRO A 190 -15.37 16.44 -22.94
CA PRO A 190 -14.44 16.83 -21.87
C PRO A 190 -14.40 15.85 -20.68
N GLN A 191 -15.54 15.23 -20.34
CA GLN A 191 -15.62 14.25 -19.26
C GLN A 191 -14.86 12.97 -19.63
N LEU A 192 -14.97 12.54 -20.90
CA LEU A 192 -14.27 11.36 -21.38
C LEU A 192 -12.75 11.61 -21.51
N ASP A 193 -12.31 12.81 -21.88
CA ASP A 193 -10.90 13.20 -21.84
C ASP A 193 -10.34 13.17 -20.41
N GLU A 194 -11.07 13.73 -19.44
CA GLU A 194 -10.69 13.69 -18.03
C GLU A 194 -10.52 12.23 -17.54
N GLN A 195 -11.48 11.34 -17.85
CA GLN A 195 -11.39 9.91 -17.51
C GLN A 195 -10.20 9.21 -18.18
N ILE A 196 -9.96 9.45 -19.46
CA ILE A 196 -8.88 8.78 -20.20
C ILE A 196 -7.52 9.23 -19.68
N ARG A 197 -7.34 10.53 -19.41
CA ARG A 197 -6.09 11.04 -18.82
C ARG A 197 -5.85 10.44 -17.44
N HIS A 198 -6.91 10.37 -16.63
CA HIS A 198 -6.86 9.72 -15.33
C HIS A 198 -6.46 8.24 -15.47
N ALA A 199 -7.09 7.44 -16.33
CA ALA A 199 -6.70 6.04 -16.51
C ALA A 199 -5.27 5.83 -17.06
N LEU A 200 -4.84 6.66 -18.01
CA LEU A 200 -3.51 6.55 -18.64
C LEU A 200 -2.37 7.00 -17.72
N GLU A 201 -2.63 7.87 -16.75
CA GLU A 201 -1.64 8.24 -15.74
C GLU A 201 -1.30 7.04 -14.83
N LEU A 202 -2.33 6.34 -14.35
CA LEU A 202 -2.23 5.12 -13.56
C LEU A 202 -3.57 4.38 -13.72
N PRO A 203 -3.57 3.07 -14.02
CA PRO A 203 -4.82 2.32 -14.18
C PRO A 203 -5.55 2.17 -12.84
N LEU A 204 -6.87 2.05 -12.87
CA LEU A 204 -7.72 1.88 -11.69
C LEU A 204 -7.25 0.71 -10.81
N HIS A 205 -6.81 -0.39 -11.41
CA HIS A 205 -6.29 -1.55 -10.66
C HIS A 205 -5.03 -1.26 -9.84
N TRP A 206 -4.23 -0.27 -10.22
CA TRP A 206 -3.03 0.15 -9.48
C TRP A 206 -3.27 1.41 -8.64
N ARG A 207 -4.46 2.01 -8.71
CA ARG A 207 -4.81 3.20 -7.96
C ARG A 207 -5.31 2.86 -6.56
N ILE A 208 -4.93 3.72 -5.63
CA ILE A 208 -5.47 3.72 -4.28
C ILE A 208 -6.93 4.17 -4.28
N ARG A 209 -7.77 3.42 -3.56
CA ARG A 209 -9.22 3.49 -3.68
C ARG A 209 -9.81 4.74 -3.06
N ARG A 210 -9.35 5.19 -1.87
CA ARG A 210 -9.99 6.32 -1.20
C ARG A 210 -9.66 7.64 -1.88
N LEU A 211 -8.42 7.83 -2.31
CA LEU A 211 -8.04 8.95 -3.17
C LEU A 211 -8.80 8.96 -4.50
N HIS A 212 -8.92 7.81 -5.16
CA HIS A 212 -9.74 7.70 -6.37
C HIS A 212 -11.21 8.02 -6.09
N THR A 213 -11.77 7.55 -4.98
CA THR A 213 -13.14 7.85 -4.55
C THR A 213 -13.37 9.36 -4.44
N ARG A 214 -12.44 10.09 -3.81
CA ARG A 214 -12.56 11.54 -3.68
C ARG A 214 -12.63 12.22 -5.05
N TRP A 215 -11.76 11.83 -5.98
CA TRP A 215 -11.80 12.32 -7.35
C TRP A 215 -13.08 11.92 -8.08
N PHE A 216 -13.51 10.66 -7.92
CA PHE A 216 -14.68 10.12 -8.62
C PHE A 216 -15.98 10.78 -8.14
N ILE A 217 -16.10 11.17 -6.87
CA ILE A 217 -17.26 11.95 -6.40
C ILE A 217 -17.39 13.27 -7.18
N ASP A 218 -16.29 14.03 -7.33
CA ASP A 218 -16.30 15.30 -8.10
C ASP A 218 -16.56 15.07 -9.59
N PHE A 219 -16.08 13.94 -10.11
CA PHE A 219 -16.29 13.55 -11.49
C PHE A 219 -17.74 13.10 -11.76
N TYR A 220 -18.29 12.27 -10.88
CA TYR A 220 -19.63 11.70 -10.95
C TYR A 220 -20.72 12.77 -10.83
N GLU A 221 -20.51 13.77 -9.96
CA GLU A 221 -21.40 14.93 -9.83
C GLU A 221 -21.59 15.70 -11.14
N LYS A 222 -20.60 15.68 -12.03
CA LYS A 222 -20.66 16.37 -13.33
C LYS A 222 -21.36 15.54 -14.41
N GLN A 223 -21.58 14.23 -14.20
CA GLN A 223 -22.15 13.34 -15.21
C GLN A 223 -23.61 13.70 -15.54
N GLU A 224 -24.00 13.60 -16.81
CA GLU A 224 -25.38 13.87 -17.23
C GLU A 224 -26.38 12.85 -16.68
N ASN A 225 -25.94 11.60 -16.48
CA ASN A 225 -26.74 10.48 -15.96
C ASN A 225 -26.46 10.18 -14.48
N MET A 226 -25.92 11.16 -13.73
CA MET A 226 -25.65 11.03 -12.30
C MET A 226 -26.91 10.66 -11.51
N ASN A 227 -26.84 9.61 -10.71
CA ASN A 227 -27.90 9.23 -9.77
C ASN A 227 -27.73 9.99 -8.43
N PRO A 228 -28.70 10.83 -8.03
CA PRO A 228 -28.58 11.68 -6.84
C PRO A 228 -28.48 10.87 -5.54
N TYR A 229 -29.16 9.72 -5.44
CA TYR A 229 -29.08 8.87 -4.25
C TYR A 229 -27.67 8.32 -4.04
N LEU A 230 -27.01 7.89 -5.13
CA LEU A 230 -25.61 7.44 -5.07
C LEU A 230 -24.66 8.57 -4.70
N LEU A 231 -24.82 9.76 -5.30
CA LEU A 231 -23.96 10.91 -5.03
C LEU A 231 -24.10 11.40 -3.58
N ASP A 232 -25.33 11.61 -3.11
CA ASP A 232 -25.59 12.13 -1.77
C ASP A 232 -25.13 11.13 -0.70
N PHE A 233 -25.36 9.84 -0.91
CA PHE A 233 -24.86 8.80 -0.01
C PHE A 233 -23.33 8.76 0.00
N ALA A 234 -22.69 8.86 -1.16
CA ALA A 234 -21.23 8.89 -1.25
C ALA A 234 -20.61 10.09 -0.54
N LYS A 235 -21.16 11.29 -0.72
CA LYS A 235 -20.68 12.50 -0.02
C LYS A 235 -20.87 12.39 1.50
N LEU A 236 -22.04 11.90 1.93
CA LEU A 236 -22.36 11.74 3.34
C LEU A 236 -21.47 10.67 4.00
N ASP A 237 -21.37 9.48 3.40
CA ASP A 237 -20.47 8.41 3.84
C ASP A 237 -19.02 8.89 3.87
N PHE A 238 -18.60 9.64 2.85
CA PHE A 238 -17.23 10.14 2.79
C PHE A 238 -16.88 10.98 4.03
N ASN A 239 -17.77 11.91 4.38
CA ASN A 239 -17.60 12.79 5.54
C ASN A 239 -17.68 12.04 6.86
N ILE A 240 -18.60 11.08 7.00
CA ILE A 240 -18.73 10.23 8.20
C ILE A 240 -17.41 9.50 8.46
N VAL A 241 -16.92 8.80 7.45
CA VAL A 241 -15.70 8.01 7.53
C VAL A 241 -14.48 8.92 7.76
N GLN A 242 -14.42 10.10 7.13
CA GLN A 242 -13.38 11.09 7.40
C GLN A 242 -13.37 11.53 8.88
N ASN A 243 -14.53 11.66 9.53
CA ASN A 243 -14.58 12.05 10.94
C ASN A 243 -14.14 10.93 11.88
N ILE A 244 -14.39 9.67 11.50
CA ILE A 244 -13.79 8.51 12.20
C ILE A 244 -12.26 8.62 12.14
N TYR A 245 -11.71 8.95 10.97
CA TYR A 245 -10.26 9.09 10.81
C TYR A 245 -9.68 10.19 11.69
N LYS A 246 -10.33 11.35 11.78
CA LYS A 246 -9.90 12.44 12.66
C LYS A 246 -9.84 12.00 14.12
N LYS A 247 -10.86 11.27 14.59
CA LYS A 247 -10.92 10.76 15.96
C LYS A 247 -9.81 9.77 16.24
N GLU A 248 -9.61 8.80 15.35
CA GLU A 248 -8.51 7.84 15.42
C GLU A 248 -7.15 8.55 15.45
N PHE A 249 -6.95 9.53 14.57
CA PHE A 249 -5.68 10.23 14.47
C PHE A 249 -5.37 11.08 15.70
N LYS A 250 -6.36 11.70 16.34
CA LYS A 250 -6.17 12.37 17.63
C LYS A 250 -5.68 11.42 18.73
N GLU A 251 -6.18 10.18 18.75
CA GLU A 251 -5.69 9.15 19.68
C GLU A 251 -4.25 8.76 19.38
N ILE A 252 -3.91 8.59 18.10
CA ILE A 252 -2.56 8.27 17.65
C ILE A 252 -1.59 9.42 17.97
N SER A 253 -1.99 10.67 17.75
CA SER A 253 -1.19 11.86 18.07
C SER A 253 -0.90 11.96 19.58
N ARG A 254 -1.89 11.65 20.43
CA ARG A 254 -1.67 11.58 21.89
C ARG A 254 -0.68 10.49 22.28
N TRP A 255 -0.73 9.32 21.63
CA TRP A 255 0.27 8.27 21.82
C TRP A 255 1.67 8.74 21.39
N TRP A 256 1.78 9.34 20.21
CA TRP A 256 3.04 9.88 19.68
C TRP A 256 3.66 10.93 20.63
N SER A 257 2.84 11.84 21.17
CA SER A 257 3.28 12.82 22.17
C SER A 257 3.75 12.17 23.48
N SER A 258 3.26 10.97 23.80
CA SER A 258 3.57 10.27 25.05
C SER A 258 4.87 9.46 25.02
N ILE A 259 5.29 8.96 23.85
CA ILE A 259 6.50 8.11 23.72
C ILE A 259 7.80 8.91 23.63
N GLY A 260 7.73 10.24 23.48
CA GLY A 260 8.89 11.13 23.54
C GLY A 260 9.88 11.01 22.37
N LEU A 261 9.53 10.32 21.29
CA LEU A 261 10.38 10.08 20.11
C LEU A 261 10.37 11.26 19.10
N ALA A 262 9.88 12.43 19.51
CA ALA A 262 9.81 13.66 18.72
C ALA A 262 10.63 14.82 19.33
N GLY A 263 11.40 14.54 20.37
CA GLY A 263 12.25 15.54 21.03
C GLY A 263 13.59 15.77 20.34
N ASP A 264 14.40 16.70 20.87
CA ASP A 264 15.69 17.09 20.31
C ASP A 264 16.67 15.92 20.11
N GLU A 265 16.57 14.86 20.92
CA GLU A 265 17.38 13.64 20.79
C GLU A 265 17.12 12.86 19.49
N PHE A 266 15.98 13.10 18.82
CA PHE A 266 15.51 12.43 17.61
C PHE A 266 15.51 13.33 16.37
N ASN A 267 16.19 14.48 16.42
CA ASN A 267 16.27 15.44 15.29
C ASN A 267 16.89 14.85 14.00
N PHE A 268 17.52 13.68 14.08
CA PHE A 268 18.07 12.94 12.95
C PHE A 268 17.01 12.13 12.19
N ALA A 269 15.85 11.87 12.80
CA ALA A 269 14.82 10.99 12.26
C ALA A 269 13.61 11.77 11.74
N ARG A 270 12.88 11.16 10.81
CA ARG A 270 11.67 11.71 10.20
C ARG A 270 10.50 11.66 11.16
N ASP A 271 9.85 12.80 11.36
CA ASP A 271 8.52 12.87 11.96
C ASP A 271 7.44 12.99 10.88
N ARG A 272 6.79 11.86 10.58
CA ARG A 272 5.83 11.70 9.47
C ARG A 272 4.54 10.99 9.91
N LEU A 273 4.08 11.29 11.11
CA LEU A 273 2.94 10.59 11.72
C LEU A 273 1.66 10.68 10.87
N MET A 274 1.37 11.85 10.29
CA MET A 274 0.18 12.06 9.44
C MET A 274 0.30 11.29 8.12
N GLU A 275 1.47 11.31 7.48
CA GLU A 275 1.74 10.59 6.25
C GLU A 275 1.64 9.07 6.48
N LEU A 276 2.14 8.56 7.62
CA LEU A 276 1.98 7.17 8.03
C LEU A 276 0.52 6.80 8.29
N TYR A 277 -0.25 7.71 8.90
CA TYR A 277 -1.68 7.48 9.08
C TYR A 277 -2.43 7.46 7.74
N LEU A 278 -2.03 8.30 6.78
CA LEU A 278 -2.53 8.24 5.41
C LEU A 278 -2.23 6.90 4.75
N TRP A 279 -1.01 6.34 4.90
CA TRP A 279 -0.70 4.98 4.44
C TRP A 279 -1.68 3.94 5.00
N ALA A 280 -1.90 3.99 6.30
CA ALA A 280 -2.78 3.05 6.99
C ALA A 280 -4.26 3.20 6.54
N VAL A 281 -4.74 4.43 6.40
CA VAL A 281 -6.09 4.73 5.86
C VAL A 281 -6.24 4.17 4.45
N GLU A 282 -5.27 4.40 3.57
CA GLU A 282 -5.38 3.98 2.18
C GLU A 282 -5.23 2.47 1.98
N CYS A 283 -4.56 1.79 2.91
CA CYS A 283 -4.51 0.34 2.93
C CYS A 283 -5.84 -0.30 3.35
N THR A 284 -6.55 0.32 4.29
CA THR A 284 -7.76 -0.22 4.93
C THR A 284 -8.71 0.93 5.30
N PHE A 285 -9.39 1.49 4.31
CA PHE A 285 -10.17 2.72 4.50
C PHE A 285 -11.52 2.44 5.19
N GLU A 286 -12.03 1.21 5.08
CA GLU A 286 -13.32 0.82 5.63
C GLU A 286 -13.33 0.92 7.16
N PRO A 287 -14.35 1.53 7.80
CA PRO A 287 -14.32 1.85 9.23
C PRO A 287 -13.98 0.69 10.18
N HIS A 288 -14.44 -0.53 9.87
CA HIS A 288 -14.22 -1.71 10.72
C HIS A 288 -12.74 -2.14 10.84
N PHE A 289 -11.84 -1.65 9.97
CA PHE A 289 -10.39 -1.88 10.09
C PHE A 289 -9.65 -0.89 11.02
N TRP A 290 -10.36 -0.22 11.92
CA TRP A 290 -9.80 0.78 12.83
C TRP A 290 -8.56 0.28 13.60
N ARG A 291 -8.56 -0.99 14.06
CA ARG A 291 -7.44 -1.59 14.79
C ARG A 291 -6.19 -1.66 13.91
N CYS A 292 -6.34 -2.15 12.68
CA CYS A 292 -5.25 -2.21 11.72
C CYS A 292 -4.72 -0.81 11.41
N ARG A 293 -5.58 0.18 11.17
CA ARG A 293 -5.14 1.55 10.89
C ARG A 293 -4.33 2.14 12.04
N LYS A 294 -4.88 2.05 13.25
CA LYS A 294 -4.29 2.62 14.45
C LYS A 294 -2.95 1.97 14.78
N GLU A 295 -2.91 0.64 14.87
CA GLU A 295 -1.71 -0.04 15.34
C GLU A 295 -0.61 -0.07 14.26
N ASN A 296 -0.93 -0.22 12.97
CA ASN A 296 0.10 -0.10 11.92
C ASN A 296 0.66 1.31 11.79
N THR A 297 -0.10 2.36 12.11
CA THR A 297 0.45 3.72 12.13
C THR A 297 1.50 3.86 13.23
N LYS A 298 1.24 3.31 14.42
CA LYS A 298 2.21 3.31 15.53
C LYS A 298 3.47 2.52 15.17
N LEU A 299 3.29 1.31 14.63
CA LEU A 299 4.41 0.46 14.22
C LEU A 299 5.18 1.06 13.05
N GLY A 300 4.50 1.68 12.08
CA GLY A 300 5.11 2.41 10.98
C GLY A 300 5.92 3.62 11.43
N PHE A 301 5.48 4.30 12.49
CA PHE A 301 6.26 5.40 13.10
C PHE A 301 7.54 4.89 13.73
N LEU A 302 7.46 3.83 14.54
CA LEU A 302 8.64 3.17 15.11
C LEU A 302 9.58 2.65 14.01
N LEU A 303 9.03 2.06 12.94
CA LEU A 303 9.81 1.61 11.77
C LEU A 303 10.57 2.75 11.11
N THR A 304 9.96 3.93 11.00
CA THR A 304 10.59 5.11 10.38
C THR A 304 11.77 5.59 11.22
N ILE A 305 11.61 5.66 12.55
CA ILE A 305 12.71 6.01 13.47
C ILE A 305 13.83 4.97 13.39
N ILE A 306 13.46 3.68 13.35
CA ILE A 306 14.42 2.58 13.28
C ILE A 306 15.15 2.61 11.93
N ASP A 307 14.47 2.83 10.81
CA ASP A 307 15.09 3.00 9.50
C ASP A 307 16.16 4.11 9.54
N ASP A 308 15.81 5.29 10.08
CA ASP A 308 16.75 6.42 10.25
C ASP A 308 17.90 6.12 11.24
N ILE A 309 17.69 5.22 12.20
CA ILE A 309 18.77 4.70 13.04
C ILE A 309 19.76 3.90 12.20
N TYR A 310 19.31 3.04 11.29
CA TYR A 310 20.19 2.17 10.50
C TYR A 310 20.86 2.89 9.32
N ASP A 311 20.12 3.70 8.54
CA ASP A 311 20.66 4.29 7.29
C ASP A 311 21.33 5.66 7.51
N VAL A 312 21.03 6.37 8.61
CA VAL A 312 21.59 7.70 8.93
C VAL A 312 22.43 7.70 10.22
N TYR A 313 21.84 7.41 11.37
CA TYR A 313 22.41 7.82 12.66
C TYR A 313 23.43 6.85 13.28
N GLY A 314 23.13 5.56 13.27
CA GLY A 314 23.87 4.53 13.99
C GLY A 314 25.25 4.25 13.41
N SER A 315 26.20 3.93 14.29
CA SER A 315 27.43 3.25 13.88
C SER A 315 27.18 1.75 13.75
N LEU A 316 27.96 1.07 12.92
CA LEU A 316 27.77 -0.36 12.67
C LEU A 316 27.81 -1.21 13.95
N GLU A 317 28.65 -0.83 14.91
CA GLU A 317 28.75 -1.48 16.22
C GLU A 317 27.46 -1.34 17.03
N GLU A 318 26.89 -0.14 17.06
CA GLU A 318 25.62 0.12 17.75
C GLU A 318 24.46 -0.60 17.06
N LEU A 319 24.46 -0.66 15.73
CA LEU A 319 23.43 -1.36 14.96
C LEU A 319 23.44 -2.85 15.24
N VAL A 320 24.62 -3.49 15.33
CA VAL A 320 24.73 -4.90 15.75
C VAL A 320 24.11 -5.11 17.14
N CYS A 321 24.41 -4.23 18.09
CA CYS A 321 23.83 -4.28 19.44
C CYS A 321 22.31 -4.07 19.43
N PHE A 322 21.82 -3.12 18.63
CA PHE A 322 20.40 -2.83 18.46
C PHE A 322 19.66 -4.04 17.86
N THR A 323 20.18 -4.60 16.76
CA THR A 323 19.62 -5.78 16.11
C THR A 323 19.53 -6.95 17.08
N LYS A 324 20.60 -7.20 17.85
CA LYS A 324 20.63 -8.26 18.86
C LYS A 324 19.58 -8.04 19.94
N ALA A 325 19.41 -6.81 20.42
CA ALA A 325 18.41 -6.49 21.42
C ALA A 325 16.98 -6.80 20.94
N VAL A 326 16.67 -6.49 19.67
CA VAL A 326 15.37 -6.82 19.06
C VAL A 326 15.20 -8.33 18.87
N ASP A 327 16.23 -9.03 18.39
CA ASP A 327 16.17 -10.47 18.15
C ASP A 327 15.98 -11.28 19.44
N GLU A 328 16.66 -10.87 20.53
CA GLU A 328 16.49 -11.46 21.86
C GLU A 328 15.27 -10.89 22.61
N TRP A 329 14.63 -9.87 22.06
CA TRP A 329 13.54 -9.08 22.67
C TRP A 329 13.89 -8.61 24.09
N LYS A 330 15.12 -8.12 24.27
CA LYS A 330 15.69 -7.72 25.57
C LYS A 330 16.71 -6.60 25.40
N ILE A 331 16.64 -5.58 26.24
CA ILE A 331 17.65 -4.51 26.29
C ILE A 331 18.86 -5.02 27.10
N PRO A 332 20.08 -5.06 26.55
CA PRO A 332 21.27 -5.49 27.28
C PRO A 332 21.63 -4.51 28.41
N GLU A 333 21.96 -5.04 29.60
CA GLU A 333 22.30 -4.21 30.78
C GLU A 333 23.71 -3.58 30.71
N ILE A 334 24.60 -4.11 29.86
CA ILE A 334 26.06 -3.87 29.95
C ILE A 334 26.62 -3.08 28.72
N GLN A 335 25.90 -2.98 27.60
CA GLN A 335 26.40 -2.32 26.39
C GLN A 335 25.87 -0.89 26.23
N PRO A 336 26.74 0.11 26.00
CA PRO A 336 26.34 1.51 25.95
C PRO A 336 25.75 1.86 24.58
N LEU A 337 24.51 1.43 24.30
CA LEU A 337 23.72 2.03 23.23
C LEU A 337 23.46 3.51 23.56
N PRO A 338 23.44 4.42 22.57
CA PRO A 338 23.00 5.80 22.78
C PRO A 338 21.61 5.88 23.44
N THR A 339 21.36 6.94 24.21
CA THR A 339 20.06 7.16 24.88
C THR A 339 18.89 7.05 23.91
N CYS A 340 18.97 7.68 22.72
CA CYS A 340 17.92 7.60 21.71
C CYS A 340 17.60 6.15 21.28
N MET A 341 18.62 5.30 21.12
CA MET A 341 18.45 3.89 20.76
C MET A 341 17.84 3.08 21.89
N GLN A 342 18.27 3.31 23.15
CA GLN A 342 17.66 2.66 24.31
C GLN A 342 16.19 3.05 24.48
N THR A 343 15.87 4.33 24.30
CA THR A 343 14.49 4.84 24.30
C THR A 343 13.69 4.20 23.18
N THR A 344 14.23 4.15 21.95
CA THR A 344 13.56 3.49 20.81
C THR A 344 13.26 2.02 21.07
N LEU A 345 14.23 1.25 21.61
CA LEU A 345 14.01 -0.16 21.97
C LEU A 345 12.93 -0.33 23.03
N ARG A 346 12.92 0.53 24.05
CA ARG A 346 11.91 0.51 25.11
C ARG A 346 10.51 0.77 24.56
N GLU A 347 10.37 1.81 23.75
CA GLU A 347 9.07 2.18 23.16
C GLU A 347 8.60 1.17 22.11
N LEU A 348 9.53 0.57 21.35
CA LEU A 348 9.24 -0.57 20.48
C LEU A 348 8.66 -1.74 21.28
N PHE A 349 9.35 -2.18 22.32
CA PHE A 349 8.92 -3.33 23.11
C PHE A 349 7.61 -3.05 23.85
N ASN A 350 7.45 -1.87 24.45
CA ASN A 350 6.22 -1.47 25.11
C ASN A 350 5.06 -1.48 24.12
N THR A 351 5.19 -0.79 22.98
CA THR A 351 4.13 -0.68 21.98
C THR A 351 3.70 -2.04 21.44
N VAL A 352 4.65 -2.90 21.06
CA VAL A 352 4.34 -4.23 20.51
C VAL A 352 3.77 -5.17 21.58
N ASN A 353 4.30 -5.14 22.80
CA ASN A 353 3.77 -5.94 23.91
C ASN A 353 2.35 -5.49 24.28
N ASP A 354 2.08 -4.19 24.29
CA ASP A 354 0.75 -3.63 24.60
C ASP A 354 -0.28 -4.02 23.54
N ILE A 355 0.09 -3.94 22.25
CA ILE A 355 -0.76 -4.40 21.14
C ILE A 355 -1.10 -5.88 21.31
N ALA A 356 -0.08 -6.72 21.53
CA ALA A 356 -0.28 -8.16 21.68
C ALA A 356 -1.08 -8.52 22.94
N CYS A 357 -0.83 -7.82 24.06
CA CYS A 357 -1.54 -8.02 25.30
C CYS A 357 -3.01 -7.62 25.18
N ALA A 358 -3.31 -6.45 24.57
CA ALA A 358 -4.66 -6.01 24.33
C ALA A 358 -5.43 -7.01 23.44
N PHE A 359 -4.80 -7.46 22.35
CA PHE A 359 -5.40 -8.44 21.44
C PHE A 359 -5.61 -9.80 22.11
N SER A 360 -4.61 -10.31 22.83
CA SER A 360 -4.71 -11.57 23.58
C SER A 360 -5.78 -11.50 24.66
N THR A 361 -5.93 -10.35 25.34
CA THR A 361 -6.98 -10.14 26.34
C THR A 361 -8.37 -10.21 25.71
N GLU A 362 -8.54 -9.64 24.51
CA GLU A 362 -9.83 -9.59 23.84
C GLU A 362 -10.20 -10.91 23.14
N LYS A 363 -9.25 -11.52 22.43
CA LYS A 363 -9.50 -12.65 21.51
C LYS A 363 -9.03 -14.00 22.06
N GLY A 364 -8.23 -14.02 23.13
CA GLY A 364 -7.64 -15.25 23.68
C GLY A 364 -6.52 -15.86 22.82
N ILE A 365 -5.96 -15.09 21.87
CA ILE A 365 -4.93 -15.53 20.91
C ILE A 365 -3.63 -14.76 21.16
N ASP A 366 -2.52 -15.48 21.36
CA ASP A 366 -1.20 -14.86 21.54
C ASP A 366 -0.52 -14.61 20.19
N ILE A 367 -0.51 -13.33 19.78
CA ILE A 367 0.14 -12.86 18.54
C ILE A 367 1.58 -12.39 18.76
N LEU A 368 2.04 -12.27 20.01
CA LEU A 368 3.34 -11.69 20.33
C LEU A 368 4.52 -12.42 19.65
N PRO A 369 4.59 -13.77 19.62
CA PRO A 369 5.69 -14.48 18.97
C PRO A 369 5.84 -14.12 17.49
N TYR A 370 4.73 -13.90 16.79
CA TYR A 370 4.71 -13.57 15.37
C TYR A 370 5.22 -12.15 15.13
N LEU A 371 4.78 -11.18 15.96
CA LEU A 371 5.25 -9.80 15.89
C LEU A 371 6.75 -9.70 16.20
N LYS A 372 7.24 -10.37 17.25
CA LYS A 372 8.68 -10.41 17.59
C LYS A 372 9.53 -10.90 16.42
N ARG A 373 9.09 -11.99 15.78
CA ARG A 373 9.79 -12.60 14.66
C ARG A 373 9.95 -11.63 13.49
N VAL A 374 8.87 -10.95 13.07
CA VAL A 374 8.95 -10.02 11.93
C VAL A 374 9.76 -8.76 12.24
N TRP A 375 9.77 -8.29 13.49
CA TRP A 375 10.65 -7.21 13.93
C TRP A 375 12.14 -7.62 13.94
N GLY A 376 12.43 -8.85 14.36
CA GLY A 376 13.77 -9.44 14.26
C GLY A 376 14.24 -9.54 12.81
N ASP A 377 13.40 -10.11 11.92
CA ASP A 377 13.68 -10.22 10.49
C ASP A 377 13.94 -8.85 9.85
N GLN A 378 13.15 -7.83 10.22
CA GLN A 378 13.31 -6.45 9.75
C GLN A 378 14.67 -5.87 10.14
N CYS A 379 15.02 -5.92 11.44
CA CYS A 379 16.28 -5.35 11.95
C CYS A 379 17.50 -6.07 11.39
N LYS A 380 17.44 -7.40 11.22
CA LYS A 380 18.51 -8.17 10.57
C LYS A 380 18.71 -7.74 9.12
N SER A 381 17.61 -7.50 8.39
CA SER A 381 17.67 -7.08 6.99
C SER A 381 18.19 -5.64 6.84
N TYR A 382 17.83 -4.73 7.76
CA TYR A 382 18.44 -3.39 7.81
C TYR A 382 19.93 -3.44 8.14
N LEU A 383 20.36 -4.31 9.04
CA LEU A 383 21.78 -4.49 9.36
C LEU A 383 22.59 -4.92 8.12
N VAL A 384 22.03 -5.76 7.24
CA VAL A 384 22.69 -6.13 5.98
C VAL A 384 22.96 -4.92 5.09
N GLU A 385 21.97 -4.05 4.89
CA GLU A 385 22.15 -2.83 4.09
C GLU A 385 23.17 -1.88 4.74
N ALA A 386 23.16 -1.76 6.07
CA ALA A 386 24.17 -0.99 6.79
C ALA A 386 25.58 -1.58 6.59
N ILE A 387 25.76 -2.90 6.64
CA ILE A 387 27.04 -3.55 6.35
C ILE A 387 27.48 -3.27 4.91
N TRP A 388 26.57 -3.38 3.93
CA TRP A 388 26.88 -3.06 2.53
C TRP A 388 27.36 -1.62 2.36
N TYR A 389 26.65 -0.68 2.97
CA TYR A 389 27.03 0.74 2.96
C TYR A 389 28.42 0.96 3.59
N HIS A 390 28.67 0.41 4.78
CA HIS A 390 29.94 0.61 5.50
C HIS A 390 31.14 -0.08 4.82
N THR A 391 30.92 -1.20 4.14
CA THR A 391 31.97 -1.95 3.44
C THR A 391 32.19 -1.48 2.00
N GLY A 392 31.30 -0.61 1.49
CA GLY A 392 31.30 -0.20 0.08
C GLY A 392 30.90 -1.32 -0.88
N HIS A 393 30.23 -2.37 -0.39
CA HIS A 393 29.72 -3.46 -1.24
C HIS A 393 28.57 -2.96 -2.10
N ILE A 394 28.67 -3.20 -3.40
CA ILE A 394 27.60 -2.94 -4.36
C ILE A 394 27.00 -4.29 -4.74
N PRO A 395 25.81 -4.66 -4.22
CA PRO A 395 25.20 -5.93 -4.52
C PRO A 395 24.76 -6.03 -5.99
N THR A 396 24.62 -7.26 -6.49
CA THR A 396 23.88 -7.50 -7.74
C THR A 396 22.42 -7.10 -7.57
N LEU A 397 21.66 -6.86 -8.65
CA LEU A 397 20.24 -6.54 -8.53
C LEU A 397 19.49 -7.65 -7.78
N ASN A 398 19.79 -8.92 -8.08
CA ASN A 398 19.14 -10.05 -7.41
C ASN A 398 19.49 -10.15 -5.92
N GLU A 399 20.77 -9.97 -5.57
CA GLU A 399 21.23 -9.96 -4.16
C GLU A 399 20.55 -8.83 -3.38
N TYR A 400 20.49 -7.63 -3.95
CA TYR A 400 19.77 -6.49 -3.38
C TYR A 400 18.29 -6.84 -3.16
N LEU A 401 17.59 -7.31 -4.21
CA LEU A 401 16.16 -7.58 -4.14
C LEU A 401 15.80 -8.71 -3.17
N GLN A 402 16.71 -9.66 -2.90
CA GLN A 402 16.52 -10.71 -1.90
C GLN A 402 16.47 -10.17 -0.46
N ASN A 403 17.08 -9.01 -0.19
CA ASN A 403 17.00 -8.33 1.10
C ASN A 403 15.96 -7.19 1.09
N ALA A 404 15.87 -6.47 -0.02
CA ALA A 404 15.14 -5.22 -0.15
C ALA A 404 13.61 -5.36 -0.04
N TRP A 405 13.07 -6.55 -0.34
CA TRP A 405 11.65 -6.85 -0.13
C TRP A 405 11.27 -6.99 1.36
N ILE A 406 12.25 -7.22 2.25
CA ILE A 406 12.04 -7.17 3.69
C ILE A 406 12.28 -5.75 4.19
N THR A 407 13.37 -5.11 3.76
CA THR A 407 13.71 -3.75 4.25
C THR A 407 12.67 -2.70 3.91
N ILE A 408 11.84 -2.90 2.88
CA ILE A 408 10.71 -2.02 2.58
C ILE A 408 9.55 -2.09 3.60
N THR A 409 9.65 -2.94 4.63
CA THR A 409 8.71 -3.09 5.77
C THR A 409 7.36 -3.74 5.46
N THR A 410 7.04 -3.96 4.19
CA THR A 410 5.79 -4.59 3.76
C THR A 410 5.52 -5.91 4.49
N PRO A 411 6.47 -6.87 4.64
CA PRO A 411 6.18 -8.12 5.34
C PRO A 411 5.74 -7.95 6.80
N LEU A 412 6.33 -6.97 7.50
CA LEU A 412 6.01 -6.66 8.89
C LEU A 412 4.61 -6.07 9.02
N LEU A 413 4.27 -5.09 8.19
CA LEU A 413 2.97 -4.43 8.23
C LEU A 413 1.84 -5.38 7.78
N LEU A 414 2.07 -6.21 6.76
CA LEU A 414 1.11 -7.24 6.34
C LEU A 414 0.91 -8.29 7.43
N THR A 415 1.99 -8.77 8.05
CA THR A 415 1.90 -9.74 9.17
C THR A 415 1.12 -9.14 10.33
N THR A 416 1.40 -7.88 10.70
CA THR A 416 0.64 -7.19 11.75
C THR A 416 -0.84 -7.08 11.37
N SER A 417 -1.17 -6.68 10.14
CA SER A 417 -2.56 -6.61 9.68
C SER A 417 -3.27 -7.96 9.74
N TYR A 418 -2.58 -9.05 9.40
CA TYR A 418 -3.11 -10.41 9.55
C TYR A 418 -3.40 -10.73 11.02
N CYS A 419 -2.40 -10.52 11.90
CA CYS A 419 -2.52 -10.77 13.33
C CYS A 419 -3.59 -9.92 14.03
N LEU A 420 -3.92 -8.75 13.49
CA LEU A 420 -4.93 -7.84 14.05
C LEU A 420 -6.32 -8.00 13.40
N SER A 421 -6.51 -9.01 12.54
CA SER A 421 -7.81 -9.31 11.95
C SER A 421 -8.86 -9.58 13.03
N GLU A 422 -10.08 -9.07 12.82
CA GLU A 422 -11.18 -9.30 13.74
C GLU A 422 -11.63 -10.76 13.78
N GLU A 423 -11.45 -11.46 12.67
CA GLU A 423 -11.88 -12.85 12.45
C GLU A 423 -10.75 -13.87 12.68
N LEU A 424 -9.58 -13.42 13.15
CA LEU A 424 -8.41 -14.28 13.30
C LEU A 424 -8.72 -15.50 14.17
N SER A 425 -8.46 -16.69 13.63
CA SER A 425 -8.47 -17.95 14.36
C SER A 425 -7.05 -18.44 14.68
N ILE A 426 -6.93 -19.36 15.64
CA ILE A 426 -5.64 -19.99 15.97
C ILE A 426 -5.14 -20.82 14.79
N GLU A 427 -6.03 -21.50 14.07
CA GLU A 427 -5.72 -22.25 12.87
C GLU A 427 -5.17 -21.35 11.77
N ALA A 428 -5.80 -20.19 11.55
CA ALA A 428 -5.36 -19.18 10.58
C ALA A 428 -3.96 -18.66 10.97
N LEU A 429 -3.77 -18.26 12.23
CA LEU A 429 -2.50 -17.76 12.74
C LEU A 429 -1.35 -18.77 12.55
N ASN A 430 -1.59 -20.05 12.83
CA ASN A 430 -0.61 -21.11 12.61
C ASN A 430 -0.32 -21.38 11.12
N SER A 431 -1.20 -20.92 10.22
CA SER A 431 -1.05 -21.01 8.76
C SER A 431 -0.45 -19.75 8.12
N LEU A 432 -0.01 -18.76 8.89
CA LEU A 432 0.49 -17.50 8.34
C LEU A 432 1.67 -17.68 7.35
N GLU A 433 2.52 -18.69 7.56
CA GLU A 433 3.68 -18.95 6.68
C GLU A 433 3.28 -19.41 5.25
N PHE A 434 2.03 -19.83 5.03
CA PHE A 434 1.55 -20.25 3.72
C PHE A 434 1.43 -19.11 2.71
N HIS A 435 1.42 -17.85 3.16
CA HIS A 435 1.12 -16.68 2.31
C HIS A 435 2.37 -15.93 1.81
N PHE A 436 3.51 -16.63 1.72
CA PHE A 436 4.81 -16.07 1.35
C PHE A 436 4.80 -15.34 0.00
N ASP A 437 4.19 -15.93 -1.04
CA ASP A 437 4.24 -15.38 -2.40
C ASP A 437 3.48 -14.05 -2.52
N VAL A 438 2.29 -13.94 -1.91
CA VAL A 438 1.52 -12.69 -1.84
C VAL A 438 2.32 -11.60 -1.14
N THR A 439 2.91 -11.91 0.02
CA THR A 439 3.76 -10.96 0.76
C THR A 439 4.96 -10.54 -0.08
N LEU A 440 5.65 -11.49 -0.72
CA LEU A 440 6.83 -11.23 -1.54
C LEU A 440 6.49 -10.30 -2.71
N TYR A 441 5.45 -10.60 -3.49
CA TYR A 441 5.11 -9.82 -4.68
C TYR A 441 4.60 -8.42 -4.33
N SER A 442 3.79 -8.31 -3.27
CA SER A 442 3.37 -7.01 -2.71
C SER A 442 4.58 -6.17 -2.30
N SER A 443 5.54 -6.79 -1.61
CA SER A 443 6.78 -6.14 -1.17
C SER A 443 7.66 -5.71 -2.34
N MET A 444 7.79 -6.55 -3.36
CA MET A 444 8.60 -6.24 -4.56
C MET A 444 8.05 -5.02 -5.31
N ILE A 445 6.73 -4.96 -5.56
CA ILE A 445 6.12 -3.80 -6.21
C ILE A 445 6.34 -2.55 -5.36
N THR A 446 6.16 -2.66 -4.04
CA THR A 446 6.35 -1.55 -3.11
C THR A 446 7.78 -1.04 -3.13
N ARG A 447 8.77 -1.93 -3.02
CA ARG A 447 10.20 -1.61 -3.04
C ARG A 447 10.61 -0.96 -4.35
N LEU A 448 10.27 -1.57 -5.48
CA LEU A 448 10.65 -1.05 -6.79
C LEU A 448 10.03 0.33 -7.07
N SER A 449 8.80 0.57 -6.60
CA SER A 449 8.14 1.88 -6.72
C SER A 449 8.82 2.93 -5.84
N ASN A 450 9.21 2.58 -4.60
CA ASN A 450 9.99 3.43 -3.71
C ASN A 450 11.33 3.81 -4.36
N ASP A 451 12.13 2.82 -4.78
CA ASP A 451 13.44 3.06 -5.38
C ASP A 451 13.38 3.97 -6.62
N LEU A 452 12.32 3.85 -7.44
CA LEU A 452 12.08 4.74 -8.58
C LEU A 452 11.89 6.21 -8.16
N GLY A 453 11.25 6.45 -7.01
CA GLY A 453 10.94 7.77 -6.49
C GLY A 453 12.02 8.37 -5.57
N THR A 454 12.84 7.56 -4.91
CA THR A 454 13.73 8.02 -3.82
C THR A 454 15.23 7.89 -4.12
N SER A 455 15.64 6.93 -4.95
CA SER A 455 17.06 6.55 -5.11
C SER A 455 18.03 7.69 -5.40
N THR A 456 17.59 8.72 -6.15
CA THR A 456 18.43 9.87 -6.50
C THR A 456 18.79 10.72 -5.27
N ASP A 457 17.82 10.96 -4.38
CA ASP A 457 18.05 11.78 -3.19
C ASP A 457 18.71 10.97 -2.08
N GLU A 458 18.41 9.67 -1.99
CA GLU A 458 19.06 8.73 -1.06
C GLU A 458 20.56 8.59 -1.36
N LEU A 459 20.92 8.41 -2.62
CA LEU A 459 22.32 8.33 -3.02
C LEU A 459 23.09 9.64 -2.72
N ARG A 460 22.43 10.80 -2.82
CA ARG A 460 23.04 12.10 -2.50
C ARG A 460 23.29 12.30 -1.00
N ARG A 461 22.41 11.78 -0.14
CA ARG A 461 22.56 11.86 1.33
C ARG A 461 23.49 10.77 1.91
N GLY A 462 23.81 9.75 1.12
CA GLY A 462 24.73 8.67 1.47
C GLY A 462 23.97 7.48 2.02
N ASP A 463 23.62 6.57 1.12
CA ASP A 463 22.86 5.35 1.38
C ASP A 463 23.33 4.24 0.41
N VAL A 464 22.93 2.99 0.65
CA VAL A 464 23.24 1.83 -0.21
C VAL A 464 22.69 2.04 -1.63
N PRO A 465 23.40 1.57 -2.68
CA PRO A 465 22.84 1.48 -4.02
C PRO A 465 21.47 0.80 -4.02
N LYS A 466 20.47 1.45 -4.63
CA LYS A 466 19.11 0.90 -4.77
C LYS A 466 19.01 0.10 -6.06
N SER A 467 17.83 -0.46 -6.36
CA SER A 467 17.63 -1.33 -7.54
C SER A 467 18.16 -0.74 -8.86
N ILE A 468 17.96 0.56 -9.08
CA ILE A 468 18.48 1.27 -10.27
C ILE A 468 20.00 1.19 -10.35
N GLN A 469 20.71 1.55 -9.26
CA GLN A 469 22.17 1.58 -9.24
C GLN A 469 22.76 0.18 -9.28
N CYS A 470 22.16 -0.80 -8.58
CA CYS A 470 22.58 -2.20 -8.64
C CYS A 470 22.51 -2.73 -10.07
N TYR A 471 21.40 -2.48 -10.78
CA TYR A 471 21.23 -2.92 -12.16
C TYR A 471 22.18 -2.21 -13.14
N MET A 472 22.39 -0.90 -12.98
CA MET A 472 23.37 -0.15 -13.77
C MET A 472 24.78 -0.71 -13.58
N ASN A 473 25.17 -1.03 -12.35
CA ASN A 473 26.49 -1.57 -12.04
C ASN A 473 26.68 -2.99 -12.60
N GLU A 474 25.65 -3.84 -12.50
CA GLU A 474 25.70 -5.23 -12.97
C GLU A 474 25.74 -5.35 -14.50
N THR A 475 24.99 -4.48 -15.21
CA THR A 475 24.76 -4.61 -16.66
C THR A 475 25.41 -3.51 -17.50
N ASN A 476 26.02 -2.50 -16.86
CA ASN A 476 26.66 -1.35 -17.51
C ASN A 476 25.73 -0.58 -18.47
N VAL A 477 24.46 -0.43 -18.09
CA VAL A 477 23.43 0.30 -18.87
C VAL A 477 23.23 1.72 -18.37
N SER A 478 22.59 2.56 -19.20
CA SER A 478 22.18 3.91 -18.79
C SER A 478 21.12 3.89 -17.69
N GLU A 479 21.06 4.97 -16.91
CA GLU A 479 20.05 5.18 -15.87
C GLU A 479 18.61 5.11 -16.39
N SER A 480 18.35 5.59 -17.62
CA SER A 480 17.04 5.48 -18.28
C SER A 480 16.68 4.02 -18.53
N ALA A 481 17.60 3.25 -19.11
CA ALA A 481 17.39 1.83 -19.39
C ALA A 481 17.18 1.03 -18.09
N ALA A 482 17.89 1.39 -17.02
CA ALA A 482 17.69 0.79 -15.70
C ALA A 482 16.29 1.09 -15.14
N ARG A 483 15.84 2.36 -15.18
CA ARG A 483 14.46 2.70 -14.77
C ARG A 483 13.40 1.97 -15.59
N ASP A 484 13.60 1.81 -16.89
CA ASP A 484 12.68 1.05 -17.74
C ASP A 484 12.65 -0.43 -17.37
N HIS A 485 13.80 -1.02 -17.03
CA HIS A 485 13.87 -2.38 -16.49
C HIS A 485 13.10 -2.51 -15.16
N ILE A 486 13.26 -1.56 -14.23
CA ILE A 486 12.53 -1.55 -12.95
C ILE A 486 11.01 -1.45 -13.17
N ARG A 487 10.55 -0.60 -14.10
CA ARG A 487 9.12 -0.51 -14.47
C ARG A 487 8.59 -1.83 -15.06
N HIS A 488 9.42 -2.54 -15.83
CA HIS A 488 9.07 -3.87 -16.35
C HIS A 488 8.94 -4.89 -15.22
N LEU A 489 9.83 -4.86 -14.23
CA LEU A 489 9.72 -5.71 -13.04
C LEU A 489 8.45 -5.43 -12.24
N ILE A 490 8.07 -4.16 -12.05
CA ILE A 490 6.80 -3.80 -11.40
C ILE A 490 5.61 -4.43 -12.14
N LYS A 491 5.56 -4.32 -13.48
CA LYS A 491 4.52 -4.98 -14.30
C LYS A 491 4.51 -6.49 -14.08
N LYS A 492 5.68 -7.13 -14.07
CA LYS A 492 5.79 -8.57 -13.83
C LYS A 492 5.25 -8.97 -12.45
N TYR A 493 5.65 -8.29 -11.39
CA TYR A 493 5.20 -8.62 -10.03
C TYR A 493 3.72 -8.34 -9.82
N TRP A 494 3.13 -7.35 -10.51
CA TRP A 494 1.67 -7.19 -10.54
C TRP A 494 0.94 -8.40 -11.11
N LYS A 495 1.45 -8.99 -12.21
CA LYS A 495 0.87 -10.22 -12.78
C LYS A 495 0.94 -11.40 -11.83
N LEU A 496 2.08 -11.55 -11.14
CA LEU A 496 2.29 -12.58 -10.14
C LEU A 496 1.36 -12.39 -8.94
N LEU A 497 1.25 -11.16 -8.42
CA LEU A 497 0.34 -10.83 -7.32
C LEU A 497 -1.13 -11.09 -7.71
N ASN A 498 -1.54 -10.71 -8.93
CA ASN A 498 -2.89 -11.00 -9.45
C ASN A 498 -3.18 -12.51 -9.47
N ALA A 499 -2.22 -13.33 -9.90
CA ALA A 499 -2.39 -14.78 -9.96
C ALA A 499 -2.60 -15.39 -8.57
N GLU A 500 -1.74 -15.03 -7.62
CA GLU A 500 -1.84 -15.52 -6.24
C GLU A 500 -3.13 -15.04 -5.57
N TYR A 501 -3.44 -13.75 -5.69
CA TYR A 501 -4.61 -13.14 -5.08
C TYR A 501 -5.93 -13.75 -5.57
N ASN A 502 -6.01 -14.14 -6.85
CA ASN A 502 -7.18 -14.81 -7.41
C ASN A 502 -7.30 -16.29 -6.98
N SER A 503 -6.20 -16.91 -6.55
CA SER A 503 -6.15 -18.33 -6.20
C SER A 503 -6.35 -18.59 -4.69
N ASP A 504 -6.02 -17.61 -3.83
CA ASP A 504 -6.03 -17.79 -2.37
C ASP A 504 -7.31 -17.25 -1.70
N PHE A 505 -8.28 -18.14 -1.51
CA PHE A 505 -9.57 -17.82 -0.89
C PHE A 505 -9.52 -17.66 0.64
N ARG A 506 -8.41 -18.01 1.31
CA ARG A 506 -8.35 -18.18 2.78
C ARG A 506 -7.71 -17.01 3.54
N LEU A 507 -7.30 -15.96 2.87
CA LEU A 507 -6.66 -14.82 3.54
C LEU A 507 -7.67 -14.01 4.39
N GLU A 508 -7.23 -13.60 5.58
CA GLU A 508 -7.90 -12.60 6.42
C GLU A 508 -8.11 -11.30 5.62
N ASP A 509 -9.28 -10.64 5.75
CA ASP A 509 -9.59 -9.50 4.87
C ASP A 509 -8.61 -8.34 5.08
N SER A 510 -8.23 -8.04 6.33
CA SER A 510 -7.22 -7.01 6.63
C SER A 510 -5.90 -7.27 5.92
N TYR A 511 -5.45 -8.53 5.84
CA TYR A 511 -4.25 -8.91 5.10
C TYR A 511 -4.45 -8.75 3.60
N LYS A 512 -5.59 -9.18 3.03
CA LYS A 512 -5.90 -9.00 1.60
C LYS A 512 -5.85 -7.52 1.20
N ARG A 513 -6.48 -6.67 2.00
CA ARG A 513 -6.50 -5.21 1.79
C ARG A 513 -5.09 -4.64 1.81
N TYR A 514 -4.29 -4.96 2.83
CA TYR A 514 -2.91 -4.51 2.89
C TYR A 514 -2.05 -5.05 1.74
N ALA A 515 -2.11 -6.34 1.44
CA ALA A 515 -1.31 -6.94 0.38
C ALA A 515 -1.55 -6.30 -0.99
N LEU A 516 -2.79 -5.92 -1.29
CA LEU A 516 -3.14 -5.28 -2.54
C LEU A 516 -2.95 -3.76 -2.52
N ASN A 517 -3.26 -3.09 -1.40
CA ASN A 517 -3.25 -1.63 -1.34
C ASN A 517 -1.89 -1.04 -0.93
N PHE A 518 -1.04 -1.74 -0.19
CA PHE A 518 0.31 -1.27 0.12
C PHE A 518 1.14 -0.94 -1.14
N PRO A 519 1.20 -1.81 -2.18
CA PRO A 519 1.90 -1.48 -3.42
C PRO A 519 1.24 -0.35 -4.20
N ARG A 520 -0.10 -0.26 -4.21
CA ARG A 520 -0.84 0.87 -4.80
C ARG A 520 -0.46 2.18 -4.12
N MET A 521 -0.33 2.17 -2.78
CA MET A 521 0.04 3.33 -2.00
C MET A 521 1.48 3.75 -2.28
N SER A 522 2.39 2.78 -2.42
CA SER A 522 3.76 3.02 -2.86
C SER A 522 3.80 3.69 -4.23
N GLN A 523 3.07 3.16 -5.21
CA GLN A 523 2.98 3.78 -6.55
C GLN A 523 2.39 5.18 -6.49
N CYS A 524 1.37 5.41 -5.66
CA CYS A 524 0.74 6.71 -5.46
C CYS A 524 1.73 7.74 -4.90
N LEU A 525 2.45 7.42 -3.82
CA LEU A 525 3.36 8.37 -3.16
C LEU A 525 4.65 8.60 -3.92
N TYR A 526 5.18 7.57 -4.58
CA TYR A 526 6.49 7.66 -5.25
C TYR A 526 6.41 8.00 -6.74
N GLN A 527 5.19 8.22 -7.27
CA GLN A 527 4.96 8.57 -8.68
C GLN A 527 5.72 9.81 -9.15
N HIS A 528 5.85 10.81 -8.26
CA HIS A 528 6.43 12.12 -8.55
C HIS A 528 7.59 12.47 -7.60
N GLY A 529 8.34 11.44 -7.19
CA GLY A 529 9.46 11.55 -6.26
C GLY A 529 9.09 11.15 -4.83
N ASP A 530 9.87 11.58 -3.85
CA ASP A 530 9.68 11.19 -2.45
C ASP A 530 8.46 11.89 -1.79
N GLY A 531 7.28 11.30 -1.94
CA GLY A 531 6.04 11.76 -1.28
C GLY A 531 5.90 11.38 0.19
N PHE A 532 6.88 10.69 0.79
CA PHE A 532 6.85 10.29 2.20
C PHE A 532 7.87 11.06 3.04
N GLY A 533 9.14 11.03 2.66
CA GLY A 533 10.22 11.70 3.38
C GLY A 533 10.16 13.22 3.29
N LYS A 534 9.66 13.78 2.18
CA LYS A 534 9.52 15.24 1.99
C LYS A 534 8.16 15.74 2.46
N ALA A 535 8.17 16.56 3.50
CA ALA A 535 6.96 17.10 4.12
C ALA A 535 6.11 17.98 3.17
N ASN A 536 6.74 18.74 2.28
CA ASN A 536 6.05 19.64 1.33
C ASN A 536 6.04 19.06 -0.09
N HIS A 537 5.23 18.01 -0.29
CA HIS A 537 5.00 17.32 -1.56
C HIS A 537 3.49 17.24 -1.85
N ASP A 538 3.09 16.70 -3.01
CA ASP A 538 1.69 16.49 -3.41
C ASP A 538 0.88 15.70 -2.36
N THR A 539 1.56 14.90 -1.53
CA THR A 539 0.98 14.19 -0.38
C THR A 539 0.25 15.14 0.58
N LYS A 540 0.72 16.37 0.76
CA LYS A 540 0.07 17.36 1.62
C LYS A 540 -1.36 17.64 1.14
N ASP A 541 -1.54 17.86 -0.16
CA ASP A 541 -2.85 18.15 -0.72
C ASP A 541 -3.77 16.92 -0.62
N ARG A 542 -3.21 15.72 -0.80
CA ARG A 542 -3.93 14.45 -0.57
C ARG A 542 -4.41 14.31 0.87
N ILE A 543 -3.56 14.61 1.86
CA ILE A 543 -3.92 14.64 3.28
C ILE A 543 -5.08 15.62 3.52
N ILE A 544 -4.99 16.83 2.96
CA ILE A 544 -6.03 17.85 3.15
C ILE A 544 -7.38 17.37 2.62
N ILE A 545 -7.44 16.83 1.41
CA ILE A 545 -8.72 16.44 0.80
C ILE A 545 -9.30 15.15 1.40
N LEU A 546 -8.45 14.28 1.97
CA LEU A 546 -8.90 12.98 2.50
C LEU A 546 -9.20 13.02 4.00
N LEU A 547 -8.34 13.66 4.79
CA LEU A 547 -8.38 13.57 6.25
C LEU A 547 -8.89 14.84 6.93
N ILE A 548 -8.83 15.99 6.26
CA ILE A 548 -9.08 17.30 6.91
C ILE A 548 -10.38 17.93 6.40
N LYS A 549 -10.44 18.20 5.09
CA LYS A 549 -11.52 18.98 4.48
C LYS A 549 -12.69 18.07 4.09
N PRO A 550 -13.89 18.27 4.66
CA PRO A 550 -15.06 17.49 4.26
C PRO A 550 -15.53 17.92 2.87
N ILE A 551 -16.25 17.02 2.20
CA ILE A 551 -16.97 17.31 0.96
C ILE A 551 -18.20 18.14 1.30
N PRO A 552 -18.46 19.26 0.60
CA PRO A 552 -19.70 20.01 0.78
C PRO A 552 -20.92 19.13 0.51
N LEU A 553 -21.86 19.11 1.46
CA LEU A 553 -23.18 18.51 1.27
C LEU A 553 -24.09 19.53 0.59
N ASN A 554 -25.05 19.03 -0.20
CA ASN A 554 -26.02 19.84 -0.94
C ASN A 554 -27.15 20.38 -0.05
#